data_AF-A0A954YYA0-F1
#
_entry.id   AF-A0A954YYA0-F1
#
_cell.length_a   1.000
_cell.length_b   1.000
_cell.length_c   1.000
_cell.angle_alpha   90.00
_cell.angle_beta   90.00
_cell.angle_gamma   90.00
#
_symmetry.space_group_name_H-M   'P 1'
#
loop_
_entity.id
_entity.type
_entity.pdbx_description
1 polymer ?
#
loop_
_entity_poly.entity_id
_entity_poly.type
_entity_poly.pdbx_seq_one_letter_code
_entity_poly.pdbx_strand_id
1 'polypeptide(L)'
;MMSPDTTRASLLLRIRDPDDQRAWREFDGAYGELIVRYCRARGLQLVDAEDVRQLVMLNLSRSIPRFEYQPEVGRFRDYLRTI
;
A
#
# COMPACT_ATOMS: atom_id res chain seq x y z
N MET A 1 -9.97 17.59 -5.20
CA MET A 1 -8.87 17.70 -4.22
C MET A 1 -8.93 16.48 -3.31
N MET A 2 -8.04 15.50 -3.52
CA MET A 2 -7.92 14.31 -2.68
C MET A 2 -6.85 14.58 -1.62
N SER A 3 -7.25 14.76 -0.36
CA SER A 3 -6.34 15.02 0.76
C SER A 3 -5.47 13.79 1.06
N PRO A 4 -4.13 13.91 1.10
CA PRO A 4 -3.20 12.78 1.22
C PRO A 4 -2.92 12.25 2.64
N ASP A 5 -3.56 12.79 3.69
CA ASP A 5 -3.07 12.64 5.07
C ASP A 5 -3.86 11.72 6.01
N THR A 6 -4.83 10.97 5.51
CA THR A 6 -5.45 9.91 6.32
C THR A 6 -5.42 8.61 5.54
N THR A 7 -4.44 7.77 5.85
CA THR A 7 -4.62 6.32 5.67
C THR A 7 -5.95 5.98 6.29
N ARG A 8 -6.97 5.79 5.46
CA ARG A 8 -8.33 5.52 5.93
C ARG A 8 -8.26 4.21 6.67
N ALA A 9 -8.32 4.25 8.00
CA ALA A 9 -8.31 3.03 8.82
C ALA A 9 -9.42 2.06 8.37
N SER A 10 -10.53 2.60 7.83
CA SER A 10 -11.59 1.83 7.18
C SER A 10 -11.14 1.11 5.90
N LEU A 11 -10.26 1.71 5.08
CA LEU A 11 -9.70 1.04 3.90
C LEU A 11 -8.74 -0.07 4.30
N LEU A 12 -7.90 0.15 5.32
CA LEU A 12 -7.03 -0.90 5.86
C LEU A 12 -7.82 -2.08 6.44
N LEU A 13 -8.95 -1.81 7.09
CA LEU A 13 -9.83 -2.86 7.59
C LEU A 13 -10.46 -3.65 6.44
N ARG A 14 -10.88 -2.97 5.36
CA ARG A 14 -11.51 -3.63 4.21
C ARG A 14 -10.55 -4.49 3.41
N ILE A 15 -9.30 -4.08 3.21
CA ILE A 15 -8.31 -4.89 2.49
C ILE A 15 -7.85 -6.13 3.28
N ARG A 16 -8.26 -6.29 4.55
CA ARG A 16 -8.09 -7.58 5.25
C ARG A 16 -8.91 -8.70 4.62
N ASP A 17 -10.01 -8.34 3.97
CA ASP A 17 -10.76 -9.26 3.13
C ASP A 17 -10.08 -9.34 1.75
N PRO A 18 -9.46 -10.48 1.38
CA PRO A 18 -8.85 -10.65 0.07
C PRO A 18 -9.90 -10.61 -1.06
N ASP A 19 -11.17 -10.89 -0.77
CA ASP A 19 -12.24 -10.90 -1.77
C ASP A 19 -12.85 -9.51 -2.01
N ASP A 20 -12.58 -8.50 -1.17
CA ASP A 20 -12.99 -7.10 -1.42
C ASP A 20 -12.08 -6.44 -2.47
N GLN A 21 -12.24 -6.85 -3.73
CA GLN A 21 -11.49 -6.31 -4.87
C GLN A 21 -11.65 -4.80 -5.03
N ARG A 22 -12.76 -4.23 -4.56
CA ARG A 22 -13.00 -2.78 -4.64
C ARG A 22 -12.09 -2.05 -3.65
N ALA A 23 -11.96 -2.55 -2.42
CA ALA A 23 -11.02 -2.02 -1.45
C ALA A 23 -9.58 -2.14 -1.95
N TRP A 24 -9.23 -3.28 -2.55
CA TRP A 24 -7.90 -3.47 -3.15
C TRP A 24 -7.60 -2.48 -4.27
N ARG A 25 -8.55 -2.19 -5.18
CA ARG A 25 -8.38 -1.16 -6.21
C ARG A 25 -8.26 0.25 -5.62
N GLU A 26 -9.07 0.60 -4.62
CA GLU A 26 -9.00 1.89 -3.95
C GLU A 26 -7.66 2.07 -3.22
N PHE A 27 -7.17 1.01 -2.59
CA PHE A 27 -5.87 0.98 -1.91
C PHE A 27 -4.70 1.10 -2.90
N ASP A 28 -4.71 0.30 -3.97
CA ASP A 28 -3.69 0.36 -5.01
C ASP A 28 -3.68 1.73 -5.73
N GLY A 29 -4.84 2.34 -5.98
CA GLY A 29 -4.91 3.71 -6.50
C GLY A 29 -4.34 4.77 -5.54
N ALA A 30 -4.44 4.56 -4.23
CA ALA A 30 -3.92 5.49 -3.23
C ALA A 30 -2.42 5.33 -2.96
N TYR A 31 -1.91 4.09 -2.95
CA TYR A 31 -0.53 3.78 -2.56
C TYR A 31 0.36 3.31 -3.70
N GLY A 32 -0.21 2.71 -4.75
CA GLY A 32 0.53 2.20 -5.90
C GLY A 32 1.29 3.31 -6.62
N GLU A 33 0.65 4.46 -6.85
CA GLU A 33 1.32 5.62 -7.47
C GLU A 33 2.46 6.15 -6.59
N LEU A 34 2.30 6.14 -5.26
CA LEU A 34 3.35 6.55 -4.34
C LEU A 34 4.58 5.64 -4.44
N ILE A 35 4.37 4.33 -4.54
CA ILE A 35 5.44 3.33 -4.71
C ILE A 35 6.17 3.57 -6.03
N VAL A 36 5.43 3.70 -7.14
CA VAL A 36 6.02 3.96 -8.45
C VAL A 36 6.82 5.25 -8.43
N ARG A 37 6.27 6.35 -7.91
CA ARG A 37 6.99 7.63 -7.78
C ARG A 37 8.27 7.50 -6.94
N TYR A 38 8.22 6.75 -5.84
CA TYR A 38 9.37 6.50 -4.97
C TYR A 38 10.49 5.70 -5.67
N CYS A 39 10.12 4.69 -6.45
CA CYS A 39 11.04 3.88 -7.26
C CYS A 39 11.65 4.72 -8.39
N ARG A 40 10.83 5.48 -9.12
CA ARG A 40 11.26 6.37 -10.21
C ARG A 40 12.23 7.44 -9.70
N ALA A 41 11.99 8.00 -8.51
CA ALA A 41 12.89 8.96 -7.87
C ALA A 41 14.27 8.36 -7.51
N ARG A 42 14.40 7.03 -7.45
CA ARG A 42 15.65 6.29 -7.22
C ARG A 42 16.29 5.76 -8.50
N GLY A 43 15.79 6.17 -9.66
CA GLY A 43 16.38 5.83 -10.95
C GLY A 43 15.86 4.53 -11.57
N LEU A 44 14.86 3.87 -10.98
CA LEU A 44 14.22 2.72 -11.64
C LEU A 44 13.46 3.18 -12.89
N GLN A 45 13.46 2.35 -13.93
CA GLN A 45 12.56 2.52 -15.07
C GLN A 45 11.10 2.27 -14.66
N LEU A 46 10.14 2.70 -15.49
CA LEU A 46 8.72 2.53 -15.19
C LEU A 46 8.33 1.05 -15.04
N VAL A 47 8.87 0.18 -15.91
CA VAL A 47 8.61 -1.26 -15.86
C VAL A 47 9.02 -1.85 -14.52
N ASP A 48 10.28 -1.66 -14.12
CA ASP A 48 10.78 -2.13 -12.83
C ASP A 48 10.02 -1.52 -11.64
N ALA A 49 9.57 -0.27 -11.75
CA ALA A 49 8.77 0.38 -10.71
C ALA A 49 7.36 -0.22 -10.57
N GLU A 50 6.71 -0.57 -11.68
CA GLU A 50 5.42 -1.27 -11.68
C GLU A 50 5.57 -2.72 -11.17
N ASP A 51 6.68 -3.39 -11.46
CA ASP A 51 6.98 -4.72 -10.90
C ASP A 51 7.16 -4.65 -9.37
N VAL A 52 7.88 -3.65 -8.86
CA VAL A 52 8.00 -3.41 -7.41
C VAL A 52 6.63 -3.14 -6.79
N ARG A 53 5.79 -2.32 -7.42
CA ARG A 53 4.41 -2.08 -6.96
C ARG A 53 3.64 -3.40 -6.86
N GLN A 54 3.67 -4.25 -7.88
CA GLN A 54 3.00 -5.54 -7.86
C GLN A 54 3.52 -6.44 -6.74
N LEU A 55 4.84 -6.52 -6.54
CA LEU A 55 5.44 -7.30 -5.45
C LEU A 55 5.01 -6.79 -4.08
N VAL A 56 4.97 -5.46 -3.87
CA VAL A 56 4.50 -4.85 -2.62
C VAL A 56 3.03 -5.19 -2.39
N MET A 57 2.17 -5.06 -3.39
CA MET A 57 0.74 -5.40 -3.27
C MET A 57 0.52 -6.89 -2.96
N LEU A 58 1.30 -7.78 -3.60
CA LEU A 58 1.24 -9.22 -3.35
C LEU A 58 1.73 -9.60 -1.94
N ASN A 59 2.80 -8.97 -1.46
CA ASN A 59 3.29 -9.18 -0.10
C ASN A 59 2.30 -8.64 0.94
N LEU A 60 1.67 -7.50 0.65
CA LEU A 60 0.62 -6.92 1.48
C LEU A 60 -0.60 -7.85 1.57
N SER A 61 -1.11 -8.39 0.46
CA SER A 61 -2.27 -9.29 0.50
C SER A 61 -2.05 -10.56 1.33
N ARG A 62 -0.80 -11.02 1.42
CA ARG A 62 -0.41 -12.17 2.26
C ARG A 62 -0.21 -11.82 3.73
N SER A 63 0.24 -10.60 4.03
CA SER A 63 0.55 -10.16 5.40
C SER A 63 -0.62 -9.48 6.09
N ILE A 64 -1.50 -8.81 5.34
CA ILE A 64 -2.59 -8.00 5.88
C ILE A 64 -3.65 -8.76 6.69
N PRO A 65 -4.00 -10.04 6.40
CA PRO A 65 -4.92 -10.79 7.25
C PRO A 65 -4.39 -10.97 8.67
N ARG A 66 -3.07 -10.94 8.85
CA ARG A 66 -2.38 -11.01 10.15
C ARG A 66 -1.94 -9.64 10.68
N PHE A 67 -2.13 -8.59 9.89
CA PHE A 67 -1.68 -7.25 10.25
C PHE A 67 -2.67 -6.62 11.23
N GLU A 68 -2.28 -6.53 12.49
CA GLU A 68 -2.97 -5.71 13.48
C GLU A 68 -2.59 -4.24 13.26
N TYR A 69 -3.56 -3.43 12.83
CA TYR A 69 -3.36 -1.99 12.76
C TYR A 69 -3.25 -1.44 14.19
N GLN A 70 -2.02 -1.23 14.63
CA GLN A 70 -1.69 -0.61 15.91
C GLN A 70 -1.29 0.85 15.66
N PRO A 71 -2.21 1.82 15.78
CA PRO A 71 -1.92 3.24 15.53
C PRO A 71 -0.84 3.80 16.48
N GLU A 72 -0.55 3.11 17.58
CA GLU A 72 0.46 3.48 18.58
C GLU A 72 1.89 3.01 18.24
N VAL A 73 2.05 2.03 17.33
CA VAL A 73 3.35 1.41 17.01
C VAL A 73 3.96 1.92 15.70
N GLY A 74 3.16 2.52 14.81
CA GLY A 74 3.67 3.18 13.60
C GLY A 74 2.57 3.38 12.56
N ARG A 75 2.72 4.40 11.71
CA ARG A 75 1.78 4.61 10.60
C ARG A 75 2.01 3.52 9.58
N PHE A 76 0.99 3.16 8.79
CA PHE A 76 1.13 2.23 7.66
C PHE A 76 2.29 2.60 6.71
N ARG A 77 2.62 3.90 6.62
CA ARG A 77 3.79 4.43 5.90
C ARG A 77 5.14 3.97 6.45
N ASP A 78 5.23 3.69 7.76
CA ASP A 78 6.45 3.21 8.41
C ASP A 78 6.67 1.72 8.10
N TYR A 79 5.60 0.91 8.05
CA TYR A 79 5.68 -0.47 7.55
C TYR A 79 6.16 -0.52 6.09
N LEU A 80 5.65 0.36 5.23
CA LEU A 80 6.14 0.48 3.84
C LEU A 80 7.63 0.87 3.74
N ARG A 81 8.24 1.43 4.79
CA ARG A 81 9.69 1.72 4.82
C ARG A 81 10.53 0.52 5.25
N THR A 82 9.92 -0.51 5.83
CA THR A 82 10.63 -1.71 6.32
C THR A 82 10.72 -2.84 5.29
N ILE A 83 9.97 -2.75 4.19
CA ILE A 83 10.06 -3.62 3.01
C ILE A 83 11.01 -2.96 2.01
#